data_AF-A0A7J8VDI4-F1
#
_entry.id   AF-A0A7J8VDI4-F1
#
_cell.length_a   1.000
_cell.length_b   1.000
_cell.length_c   1.000
_cell.angle_alpha   90.00
_cell.angle_beta   90.00
_cell.angle_gamma   90.00
#
_symmetry.space_group_name_H-M   'P 1'
#
loop_
_entity.id
_entity.type
_entity.pdbx_description
1 polymer ?
#
loop_
_entity_poly.entity_id
_entity_poly.type
_entity_poly.pdbx_seq_one_letter_code
_entity_poly.pdbx_strand_id
1 'polypeptide(L)' 'MLEKVLPHAILKAKLNLESRIRTLKRDWTIVYDLLNGKDNSGFGWDEHRQMVVAEDVVWNSYISVRIISCL' A
#
# COMPACT_ATOMS: atom_id res chain seq x y z
N MET A 1 34.49 8.05 6.64
CA MET A 1 35.06 9.04 5.69
C MET A 1 34.02 9.61 4.72
N LEU A 2 33.03 8.84 4.23
CA LEU A 2 31.98 9.35 3.31
C LEU A 2 31.04 10.42 3.92
N GLU A 3 30.73 10.32 5.22
CA GLU A 3 29.81 11.24 5.91
C GLU A 3 30.27 12.70 5.94
N LYS A 4 31.59 12.93 5.92
CA LYS A 4 32.18 14.27 5.91
C LYS A 4 32.23 14.88 4.50
N VAL A 5 32.20 14.05 3.45
CA VAL A 5 32.40 14.50 2.06
C VAL A 5 31.07 14.87 1.40
N LEU A 6 29.97 14.16 1.70
CA LEU A 6 28.63 14.51 1.21
C LEU A 6 27.52 14.28 2.26
N PRO A 7 27.43 15.12 3.30
CA PRO A 7 26.39 14.98 4.33
C PRO A 7 24.97 15.10 3.75
N HIS A 8 24.77 15.94 2.73
CA HIS A 8 23.45 16.14 2.12
C HIS A 8 22.99 14.95 1.25
N ALA A 9 23.92 14.27 0.57
CA ALA A 9 23.56 13.11 -0.26
C ALA A 9 23.09 11.93 0.60
N ILE A 10 23.74 11.72 1.74
CA ILE A 10 23.37 10.66 2.70
C ILE A 10 22.00 10.95 3.33
N LEU A 11 21.75 12.20 3.74
CA LEU A 11 20.45 12.61 4.26
C LEU A 11 19.34 12.44 3.22
N LYS A 12 19.57 12.85 1.97
CA LYS A 12 18.60 12.67 0.88
C LYS A 12 18.32 11.20 0.60
N ALA A 13 19.35 10.35 0.59
CA ALA A 13 19.18 8.91 0.42
C ALA A 13 18.35 8.31 1.57
N LYS A 14 18.66 8.68 2.82
CA LYS A 14 17.91 8.24 4.01
C LYS A 14 16.44 8.66 3.96
N LEU A 15 16.16 9.93 3.69
CA LEU A 15 14.78 10.44 3.57
C LEU A 15 14.01 9.76 2.43
N ASN A 16 14.65 9.51 1.30
CA ASN A 16 14.03 8.78 0.20
C ASN A 16 13.67 7.34 0.62
N LEU A 17 14.59 6.62 1.28
CA LEU A 17 14.32 5.29 1.80
C LEU A 17 13.19 5.28 2.83
N GLU A 18 13.17 6.22 3.77
CA GLU A 18 12.10 6.36 4.76
C GLU A 18 10.74 6.60 4.11
N SER A 19 10.69 7.49 3.10
CA SER A 19 9.46 7.76 2.36
C SER A 19 8.94 6.51 1.63
N ARG A 20 9.83 5.74 0.99
CA ARG A 20 9.48 4.50 0.29
C ARG A 20 9.00 3.42 1.25
N ILE A 21 9.66 3.25 2.40
CA ILE A 21 9.22 2.32 3.44
C ILE A 21 7.83 2.70 3.96
N ARG A 22 7.57 3.99 4.16
CA ARG A 22 6.25 4.46 4.60
C ARG A 22 5.17 4.14 3.58
N THR A 23 5.42 4.37 2.30
CA THR A 23 4.50 4.01 1.22
C THR A 23 4.26 2.50 1.18
N LEU A 24 5.32 1.69 1.19
CA LEU A 24 5.20 0.23 1.18
C LEU A 24 4.40 -0.31 2.37
N LYS A 25 4.61 0.24 3.58
CA LYS A 25 3.83 -0.14 4.76
C LYS A 25 2.35 0.18 4.57
N ARG A 26 2.03 1.37 4.03
CA ARG A 26 0.64 1.77 3.76
C ARG A 26 -0.01 0.84 2.74
N ASP A 27 0.66 0.58 1.64
CA ASP A 27 0.15 -0.27 0.57
C ASP A 27 -0.04 -1.71 1.06
N TRP A 28 0.91 -2.22 1.85
CA TRP A 28 0.80 -3.54 2.48
C TRP A 28 -0.40 -3.63 3.42
N THR A 29 -0.63 -2.63 4.27
CA THR A 29 -1.82 -2.61 5.15
C THR A 29 -3.11 -2.64 4.34
N ILE A 30 -3.20 -1.89 3.24
CA ILE A 30 -4.38 -1.90 2.38
C ILE A 30 -4.63 -3.30 1.79
N VAL A 31 -3.59 -3.93 1.25
CA VAL A 31 -3.69 -5.29 0.69
C VAL A 31 -4.06 -6.31 1.78
N TYR A 32 -3.44 -6.21 2.96
CA TYR A 32 -3.73 -7.09 4.08
C TYR A 32 -5.19 -6.97 4.52
N ASP A 33 -5.70 -5.74 4.65
CA ASP A 33 -7.10 -5.49 5.04
C ASP A 33 -8.08 -5.99 3.98
N LEU A 34 -7.75 -5.85 2.69
CA LEU A 34 -8.56 -6.40 1.60
C LEU A 34 -8.65 -7.92 1.68
N LEU A 35 -7.53 -8.61 1.94
CA LEU A 35 -7.50 -10.08 1.92
C LEU A 35 -7.97 -10.73 3.23
N ASN A 36 -7.79 -10.06 4.37
CA ASN A 36 -8.04 -10.63 5.71
C ASN A 36 -9.12 -9.88 6.50
N GLY A 37 -9.68 -8.81 5.95
CA GLY A 37 -10.71 -8.01 6.60
C GLY A 37 -12.01 -8.80 6.79
N LYS A 38 -12.63 -8.63 7.96
CA LYS A 38 -13.83 -9.38 8.37
C LYS A 38 -15.01 -9.26 7.40
N ASP A 39 -15.12 -8.12 6.71
CA ASP A 39 -16.21 -7.81 5.77
C ASP A 39 -15.78 -7.88 4.29
N ASN A 40 -14.55 -8.34 4.00
CA ASN A 40 -13.95 -8.32 2.66
C ASN A 40 -13.89 -9.70 1.99
N SER A 41 -14.86 -10.59 2.27
CA SER A 41 -14.89 -11.99 1.81
C SER A 41 -14.90 -12.19 0.28
N GLY A 42 -15.03 -11.13 -0.51
CA GLY A 42 -15.03 -11.15 -1.98
C GLY A 42 -13.67 -10.84 -2.63
N PHE A 43 -12.64 -10.51 -1.86
CA PHE A 43 -11.30 -10.25 -2.37
C PHE A 43 -10.41 -11.49 -2.26
N GLY A 44 -9.67 -11.77 -3.33
CA GLY A 44 -8.69 -12.83 -3.41
C GLY A 44 -7.34 -12.33 -3.92
N TRP A 45 -6.35 -13.21 -3.90
CA TRP A 45 -5.01 -12.95 -4.43
C TRP A 45 -4.77 -13.79 -5.68
N ASP A 46 -4.38 -13.14 -6.77
CA ASP A 46 -3.94 -13.81 -8.00
C ASP A 46 -2.44 -14.04 -7.93
N GLU A 47 -2.04 -15.30 -7.72
CA GLU A 47 -0.63 -15.69 -7.61
C GLU A 47 0.16 -15.51 -8.92
N HIS A 48 -0.50 -15.56 -10.08
CA HIS A 48 0.20 -15.38 -11.36
C HIS A 48 0.48 -13.91 -11.64
N ARG A 49 -0.46 -13.04 -11.30
CA ARG A 49 -0.37 -11.59 -11.55
C ARG A 49 0.18 -10.82 -10.36
N GLN A 50 0.32 -11.47 -9.20
CA GLN A 50 0.75 -10.88 -7.94
C GLN A 50 -0.07 -9.64 -7.58
N MET A 51 -1.40 -9.77 -7.64
CA MET A 51 -2.34 -8.67 -7.37
C MET A 51 -3.63 -9.13 -6.71
N VAL A 52 -4.29 -8.20 -6.03
CA VAL A 52 -5.64 -8.42 -5.48
C VAL A 52 -6.65 -8.46 -6.62
N VAL A 53 -7.54 -9.45 -6.59
CA VAL A 53 -8.62 -9.66 -7.55
C VAL A 53 -9.95 -9.81 -6.83
N ALA A 54 -11.02 -9.36 -7.46
CA ALA A 54 -12.39 -9.50 -6.99
C ALA A 54 -13.35 -9.25 -8.17
N GLU A 55 -14.61 -9.65 -8.02
CA GLU A 55 -15.66 -9.29 -8.97
C GLU A 55 -15.90 -7.77 -8.99
N ASP A 56 -16.35 -7.24 -10.13
CA ASP A 56 -16.61 -5.81 -10.31
C ASP A 56 -17.60 -5.27 -9.25
N VAL A 57 -18.59 -6.07 -8.86
CA VAL A 57 -19.57 -5.69 -7.83
C VAL A 57 -18.92 -5.49 -6.45
N VAL A 58 -17.90 -6.30 -6.14
CA VAL A 58 -17.15 -6.22 -4.88
C VAL A 58 -16.25 -4.99 -4.89
N TRP A 59 -15.54 -4.74 -6.00
CA TRP A 59 -14.75 -3.51 -6.18
C TRP A 59 -15.61 -2.26 -6.07
N ASN A 60 -16.76 -2.23 -6.74
CA ASN A 60 -17.69 -1.10 -6.70
C ASN A 60 -18.21 -0.84 -5.28
N SER A 61 -18.63 -1.88 -4.56
CA SER A 61 -19.07 -1.76 -3.16
C SER A 61 -17.97 -1.17 -2.27
N TYR A 62 -16.76 -1.71 -2.35
CA TYR A 62 -15.62 -1.24 -1.56
C TYR A 62 -15.25 0.21 -1.86
N ILE A 63 -15.21 0.60 -3.14
CA ILE A 63 -14.91 1.97 -3.55
C ILE A 63 -15.99 2.93 -3.08
N SER A 64 -17.27 2.56 -3.20
CA SER A 64 -18.39 3.37 -2.71
C SER A 64 -18.28 3.63 -1.20
N VAL A 65 -18.05 2.60 -0.39
CA VAL A 65 -17.90 2.75 1.07
C VAL A 65 -16.68 3.59 1.44
N ARG A 66 -15.53 3.33 0.81
CA ARG A 66 -14.26 3.96 1.18
C ARG A 66 -14.15 5.41 0.68
N ILE A 67 -14.76 5.76 -0.46
CA ILE A 67 -14.87 7.15 -0.91
C ILE A 67 -15.85 7.94 -0.02
N ILE A 68 -17.00 7.36 0.35
CA ILE A 68 -17.99 8.03 1.22
C ILE A 68 -17.43 8.25 2.63
N SER A 69 -16.57 7.37 3.14
CA SER A 69 -15.93 7.58 4.46
C SER A 69 -14.92 8.73 4.51
N CYS A 70 -14.54 9.30 3.36
CA CYS A 70 -13.58 10.40 3.23
C CYS A 70 -14.24 11.73 2.77
N LEU A 71 -15.57 11.76 2.61
CA LEU A 71 -16.39 12.96 2.33
C LEU A 71 -17.30 13.25 3.52
#